data_AF-W0V4L4-F1
#
_entry.id   AF-W0V4L4-F1
#
_cell.length_a   1.000
_cell.length_b   1.000
_cell.length_c   1.000
_cell.angle_alpha   90.00
_cell.angle_beta   90.00
_cell.angle_gamma   90.00
#
_symmetry.space_group_name_H-M   'P 1'
#
loop_
_entity.id
_entity.type
_entity.pdbx_description
1 polymer ?
#
loop_
_entity_poly.entity_id
_entity_poly.type
_entity_poly.pdbx_seq_one_letter_code
_entity_poly.pdbx_strand_id
1 'polypeptide(L)' 'MTATIEMKTTVNGKDITTTKTVPIPQYATDDVSTFNVHFLHNGNYKVLVSKYALGHRRYPLTGKEAELKPGLPLKIIWE' A
#
# COMPACT_ATOMS: atom_id res chain seq x y z
N MET A 1 -14.53 8.42 5.12
CA MET A 1 -13.89 7.71 6.26
C MET A 1 -12.38 7.82 6.08
N THR A 2 -11.62 7.90 7.17
CA THR A 2 -10.16 7.93 7.13
C THR A 2 -9.59 6.79 7.96
N ALA A 3 -8.37 6.36 7.64
CA ALA A 3 -7.58 5.45 8.45
C ALA A 3 -6.24 6.12 8.79
N THR A 4 -5.72 5.85 9.99
CA THR A 4 -4.35 6.18 10.34
C THR A 4 -3.49 4.96 10.10
N ILE A 5 -2.49 5.10 9.23
CA ILE A 5 -1.49 4.06 8.98
C ILE A 5 -0.23 4.43 9.77
N GLU A 6 0.23 3.52 10.63
CA GLU A 6 1.56 3.57 11.22
C GLU A 6 2.48 2.67 10.40
N MET A 7 3.55 3.25 9.86
CA MET A 7 4.61 2.52 9.18
C MET A 7 5.84 2.48 10.07
N LYS A 8 6.37 1.27 10.27
CA LYS A 8 7.68 1.04 10.88
C LYS A 8 8.63 0.53 9.80
N THR A 9 9.75 1.20 9.63
CA THR A 9 10.77 0.81 8.68
C THR A 9 12.15 0.92 9.32
N THR A 10 13.09 0.08 8.90
CA THR A 10 14.47 0.13 9.36
C THR A 10 15.34 0.70 8.24
N VAL A 11 15.95 1.87 8.48
CA VAL A 11 16.86 2.53 7.55
C VAL A 11 18.25 2.57 8.17
N ASN A 12 19.24 1.99 7.50
CA ASN A 12 20.63 1.93 7.99
C ASN A 12 20.74 1.39 9.44
N GLY A 13 19.93 0.39 9.79
CA GLY A 13 19.91 -0.20 11.13
C GLY A 13 19.19 0.62 12.21
N LYS A 14 18.60 1.76 11.85
CA LYS A 14 17.77 2.57 12.75
C LYS A 14 16.29 2.40 12.41
N ASP A 15 15.49 2.12 13.42
CA ASP A 15 14.05 2.07 13.27
C ASP A 15 13.45 3.48 13.20
N ILE A 16 12.58 3.68 12.22
CA ILE A 16 11.84 4.90 11.97
C ILE A 16 10.36 4.55 11.96
N THR A 17 9.60 5.28 12.75
CA THR A 17 8.14 5.22 12.76
C THR A 17 7.59 6.48 12.14
N THR A 18 6.62 6.33 11.24
CA THR A 18 5.92 7.44 10.62
C THR A 18 4.43 7.12 10.55
N THR A 19 3.60 8.13 10.77
CA THR A 19 2.14 7.98 10.72
C THR A 19 1.56 8.84 9.60
N LYS A 20 0.53 8.32 8.94
CA LYS A 20 -0.20 9.08 7.91
C LYS A 20 -1.68 8.79 7.97
N THR A 21 -2.47 9.85 8.02
CA THR A 21 -3.92 9.77 7.86
C THR A 21 -4.24 9.73 6.38
N VAL A 22 -4.93 8.68 5.96
CA VAL A 22 -5.29 8.46 4.56
C VAL A 22 -6.80 8.37 4.39
N PRO A 23 -7.34 8.89 3.27
CA PRO A 23 -8.73 8.65 2.94
C PRO A 23 -8.93 7.17 2.61
N ILE A 24 -10.02 6.60 3.11
CA ILE A 24 -10.48 5.28 2.69
C ILE A 24 -11.29 5.48 1.41
N PRO A 25 -10.90 4.86 0.29
CA PRO A 25 -11.62 5.01 -0.97
C PRO A 25 -13.06 4.51 -0.81
N GLN A 26 -13.98 5.05 -1.61
CA GLN A 26 -15.33 4.49 -1.68
C GLN A 26 -15.26 3.07 -2.26
N TYR A 27 -16.10 2.19 -1.72
CA TYR A 27 -16.19 0.79 -2.13
C TYR A 27 -17.65 0.38 -2.18
N ALA A 28 -18.00 -0.54 -3.09
CA ALA A 28 -19.31 -1.19 -3.08
C ALA A 28 -19.33 -2.30 -2.04
N THR A 29 -20.52 -2.70 -1.58
CA THR A 29 -20.68 -3.85 -0.67
C THR A 29 -20.04 -5.12 -1.24
N ASP A 30 -20.07 -5.28 -2.56
CA ASP A 30 -19.47 -6.41 -3.24
C ASP A 30 -17.94 -6.41 -3.24
N ASP A 31 -17.28 -5.28 -2.94
CA ASP A 31 -15.82 -5.18 -2.92
C ASP A 31 -15.23 -5.41 -1.52
N VAL A 32 -16.08 -5.56 -0.50
CA VAL A 32 -15.69 -5.61 0.90
C VAL A 32 -15.00 -6.94 1.23
N SER A 33 -13.72 -6.87 1.59
CA SER A 33 -13.04 -7.94 2.32
C SER A 33 -11.82 -7.40 3.05
N THR A 34 -10.88 -6.78 2.32
CA THR A 34 -9.60 -6.33 2.88
C THR A 34 -9.34 -4.86 2.55
N PHE A 35 -8.83 -4.13 3.55
CA PHE A 35 -8.24 -2.80 3.38
C PHE A 35 -6.74 -2.98 3.17
N ASN A 36 -6.25 -2.66 1.97
CA ASN A 36 -4.88 -2.88 1.57
C ASN A 36 -4.14 -1.55 1.44
N VAL A 37 -2.93 -1.51 2.00
CA VAL A 37 -1.94 -0.46 1.76
C VAL A 37 -0.85 -1.07 0.90
N HIS A 38 -0.81 -0.68 -0.38
CA HIS A 38 0.15 -1.21 -1.35
C HIS A 38 1.28 -0.21 -1.59
N PHE A 39 2.52 -0.60 -1.31
CA PHE A 39 3.70 0.21 -1.62
C PHE A 39 4.09 0.07 -3.10
N LEU A 40 4.24 1.19 -3.79
CA LEU A 40 4.53 1.24 -5.21
C LEU A 40 6.04 1.26 -5.46
N HIS A 41 6.46 0.85 -6.67
CA HIS A 41 7.88 0.81 -7.03
C HIS A 41 8.59 2.18 -6.96
N ASN A 42 7.84 3.27 -7.16
CA ASN A 42 8.36 4.64 -7.07
C ASN A 42 8.42 5.19 -5.64
N GLY A 43 8.15 4.37 -4.61
CA GLY A 43 8.20 4.81 -3.22
C GLY A 43 6.92 5.43 -2.67
N ASN A 44 5.89 5.61 -3.52
CA ASN A 44 4.57 6.03 -3.09
C ASN A 44 3.74 4.83 -2.56
N TYR A 45 2.49 5.11 -2.21
CA TYR A 45 1.53 4.09 -1.78
C TYR A 45 0.18 4.29 -2.45
N LYS A 46 -0.62 3.23 -2.52
CA LYS A 46 -2.04 3.26 -2.84
C LYS A 46 -2.84 2.56 -1.75
N VAL A 47 -3.98 3.14 -1.41
CA VAL A 47 -4.95 2.56 -0.49
C VAL A 47 -6.10 2.03 -1.31
N LEU A 48 -6.48 0.78 -1.09
CA LEU A 48 -7.53 0.13 -1.86
C LEU A 48 -8.32 -0.86 -0.99
N VAL A 49 -9.63 -0.93 -1.23
CA VAL A 49 -10.50 -1.93 -0.63
C VAL A 49 -10.80 -2.96 -1.71
N SER A 50 -10.54 -4.24 -1.42
CA SER A 50 -10.79 -5.30 -2.39
C SER A 50 -11.05 -6.64 -1.71
N LYS A 51 -11.87 -7.47 -2.36
CA LYS A 51 -11.99 -8.91 -2.09
C LYS A 51 -11.03 -9.77 -2.88
N TYR A 52 -10.23 -9.16 -3.75
CA TYR A 52 -9.22 -9.86 -4.54
C TYR A 52 -7.83 -9.58 -3.97
N ALA A 53 -6.92 -10.54 -4.15
CA ALA A 53 -5.51 -10.37 -3.84
C ALA A 53 -4.72 -9.91 -5.08
N LEU A 54 -3.54 -9.33 -4.84
CA LEU A 54 -2.60 -8.95 -5.89
C LEU A 54 -2.32 -10.12 -6.85
N GLY A 55 -2.38 -9.84 -8.15
CA GLY A 55 -2.21 -10.83 -9.22
C GLY A 55 -3.54 -11.39 -9.76
N HIS A 56 -4.66 -11.23 -9.05
CA HIS A 56 -5.97 -11.56 -9.58
C HIS A 56 -6.37 -10.56 -10.68
N ARG A 57 -7.04 -11.03 -11.75
CA ARG A 57 -7.43 -10.19 -12.91
C ARG A 57 -8.26 -8.96 -12.55
N ARG A 58 -9.08 -9.07 -11.50
CA ARG A 58 -9.93 -7.97 -10.99
C ARG A 58 -9.33 -7.19 -9.83
N TYR A 59 -8.07 -7.46 -9.46
CA TYR A 59 -7.42 -6.65 -8.44
C TYR A 59 -7.20 -5.22 -8.99
N PRO A 60 -7.51 -4.15 -8.24
CA PRO A 60 -7.46 -2.78 -8.76
C PRO A 60 -6.07 -2.26 -9.14
N LEU A 61 -5.01 -3.00 -8.84
CA LEU A 61 -3.63 -2.63 -9.10
C LEU A 61 -2.94 -3.70 -9.96
N THR A 62 -2.39 -3.31 -11.11
CA THR A 62 -1.77 -4.25 -12.06
C THR A 62 -0.54 -3.65 -12.74
N GLY A 63 0.23 -4.50 -13.42
CA GLY A 63 1.37 -4.08 -14.23
C GLY A 63 2.59 -3.62 -13.41
N LYS A 64 3.50 -2.93 -14.10
CA LYS A 64 4.83 -2.53 -13.60
C LYS A 64 4.79 -1.67 -12.33
N GLU A 65 3.71 -0.92 -12.13
CA GLU A 65 3.52 -0.09 -10.94
C GLU A 65 3.32 -0.92 -9.66
N ALA A 66 2.67 -2.09 -9.81
CA ALA A 66 2.36 -3.01 -8.72
C ALA A 66 3.54 -3.94 -8.37
N GLU A 67 4.46 -4.13 -9.33
CA GLU A 67 5.59 -5.04 -9.20
C GLU A 67 6.58 -4.57 -8.12
N LEU A 68 6.85 -5.47 -7.18
CA LEU A 68 7.99 -5.34 -6.26
C LEU A 68 9.11 -6.25 -6.76
N LYS A 69 10.32 -5.70 -6.87
CA LYS A 69 11.49 -6.47 -7.29
C LYS A 69 12.19 -7.06 -6.06
N PRO A 70 12.37 -8.39 -5.98
CA PRO A 70 13.11 -9.00 -4.87
C PRO A 70 14.50 -8.38 -4.69
N GLY A 71 14.85 -8.07 -3.44
CA GLY A 71 16.16 -7.51 -3.09
C GLY A 71 16.37 -6.04 -3.45
N LEU A 72 15.39 -5.36 -4.07
CA LEU A 72 15.45 -3.91 -4.28
C LEU A 72 14.58 -3.18 -3.24
N PRO A 73 15.19 -2.49 -2.26
CA PRO A 73 14.43 -1.76 -1.26
C PRO A 73 13.68 -0.61 -1.92
N LEU A 74 12.40 -0.46 -1.56
CA LEU A 74 11.64 0.73 -1.93
C LEU A 74 12.14 1.92 -1.11
N LYS A 75 12.47 3.02 -1.78
CA LYS A 75 12.66 4.29 -1.07
C LYS A 75 11.27 4.85 -0.77
N ILE A 76 10.77 4.59 0.43
CA ILE A 76 9.47 5.11 0.85
C ILE A 76 9.56 6.63 1.03
N ILE A 77 8.71 7.38 0.33
CA ILE A 77 8.70 8.86 0.34
C ILE A 77 7.55 9.32 1.25
N TRP A 78 7.67 9.05 2.53
CA TRP A 78 6.77 9.62 3.54
C TRP A 78 7.63 10.62 4.31
N GLU A 79 7.46 11.90 3.97
CA GLU A 79 8.03 13.04 4.70
C GLU A 79 7.19 13.36 5.94
#